data_AF-A0A1V1TUT3-F1
#
_entry.id   AF-A0A1V1TUT3-F1
#
_cell.length_a   1.000
_cell.length_b   1.000
_cell.length_c   1.000
_cell.angle_alpha   90.00
_cell.angle_beta   90.00
_cell.angle_gamma   90.00
#
_symmetry.space_group_name_H-M   'P 1'
#
loop_
_entity.id
_entity.type
_entity.pdbx_description
1 polymer ?
#
loop_
_entity_poly.entity_id
_entity_poly.type
_entity_poly.pdbx_seq_one_letter_code
_entity_poly.pdbx_strand_id
1 'polypeptide(L)'
;MASRKAVFNQHVLYDTTPLPDSIPAVKEVGATSAPLLSAAFFIGDRCRPYNDDYMQCKTENPGRGELECLKEGRRVTRCAASVIDDINKHCLEQFRQHWQCLDNNNHQLWQCRKAEWKLNQCVFDNLVSLGPSFLPTLHILICSLET
;
A
#
# COMPACT_ATOMS: atom_id res chain seq x y z
N MET A 1 9.26 -10.56 -16.62
CA MET A 1 9.50 -9.11 -16.58
C MET A 1 10.56 -8.78 -17.61
N ALA A 2 10.36 -7.75 -18.44
CA ALA A 2 11.27 -7.42 -19.52
C ALA A 2 12.57 -6.80 -18.97
N SER A 3 13.66 -7.57 -18.89
CA SER A 3 14.99 -7.10 -18.45
C SER A 3 15.72 -6.21 -19.47
N ARG A 4 14.99 -5.43 -20.28
CA ARG A 4 15.58 -4.56 -21.30
C ARG A 4 15.78 -3.17 -20.71
N LYS A 5 17.03 -2.68 -20.71
CA LYS A 5 17.30 -1.27 -20.36
C LYS A 5 16.57 -0.39 -21.36
N ALA A 6 15.71 0.49 -20.89
CA ALA A 6 14.95 1.34 -21.77
C ALA A 6 15.87 2.33 -22.50
N VAL A 7 15.76 2.39 -23.83
CA VAL A 7 16.42 3.37 -24.68
C VAL A 7 15.32 4.24 -25.25
N PHE A 8 15.15 5.43 -24.70
CA PHE A 8 14.10 6.36 -25.14
C PHE A 8 14.71 7.42 -26.05
N ASN A 9 14.17 7.56 -27.27
CA ASN A 9 14.56 8.65 -28.19
C ASN A 9 13.78 9.95 -27.89
N GLN A 10 12.74 9.87 -27.06
CA GLN A 10 11.85 10.97 -26.70
C GLN A 10 11.62 10.92 -25.20
N HIS A 11 11.65 12.07 -24.53
CA HIS A 11 11.66 12.10 -23.07
C HIS A 11 10.31 11.77 -22.44
N VAL A 12 9.18 12.12 -23.09
CA VAL A 12 7.84 11.78 -22.59
C VAL A 12 6.83 11.58 -23.72
N LEU A 13 6.06 10.50 -23.64
CA LEU A 13 4.92 10.20 -24.51
C LEU A 13 3.68 10.08 -23.61
N TYR A 14 2.67 10.92 -23.86
CA TYR A 14 1.40 10.92 -23.14
C TYR A 14 0.29 10.43 -24.06
N ASP A 15 -0.47 9.46 -23.59
CA ASP A 15 -1.71 9.04 -24.24
C ASP A 15 -2.89 9.75 -23.56
N THR A 16 -3.66 10.52 -24.33
CA THR A 16 -4.81 11.29 -23.84
C THR A 16 -6.14 10.54 -24.01
N THR A 17 -6.11 9.27 -24.41
CA THR A 17 -7.33 8.48 -24.60
C THR A 17 -8.05 8.26 -23.25
N PRO A 18 -9.35 8.60 -23.17
CA PRO A 18 -10.13 8.33 -21.97
C PRO A 18 -10.45 6.84 -21.85
N LEU A 19 -10.70 6.40 -20.61
CA LEU A 19 -11.16 5.03 -20.34
C LEU A 19 -12.55 4.80 -20.98
N PRO A 20 -12.83 3.62 -21.57
CA PRO A 20 -14.13 3.35 -22.17
C PRO A 20 -15.25 3.33 -21.12
N ASP A 21 -16.44 3.79 -21.52
CA ASP A 21 -17.61 3.95 -20.64
C ASP A 21 -18.09 2.65 -19.95
N SER A 22 -17.71 1.49 -20.50
CA SER A 22 -18.01 0.18 -19.90
C SER A 22 -17.27 -0.06 -18.58
N ILE A 23 -16.18 0.68 -18.31
CA ILE A 23 -15.36 0.53 -17.12
C ILE A 23 -15.66 1.71 -16.18
N PRO A 24 -16.28 1.49 -15.01
CA PRO A 24 -16.54 2.57 -14.07
C PRO A 24 -15.24 3.18 -13.54
N ALA A 25 -15.20 4.51 -13.49
CA ALA A 25 -14.08 5.26 -12.93
C ALA A 25 -13.92 5.02 -11.42
N VAL A 26 -12.68 5.01 -10.95
CA VAL A 26 -12.33 4.86 -9.52
C VAL A 26 -11.39 5.99 -9.12
N LYS A 27 -11.54 6.45 -7.88
CA LYS A 27 -10.59 7.39 -7.28
C LYS A 27 -9.28 6.64 -6.98
N GLU A 28 -8.21 7.06 -7.63
CA GLU A 28 -6.87 6.51 -7.40
C GLU A 28 -6.35 6.82 -6.00
N VAL A 29 -5.37 6.04 -5.55
CA VAL A 29 -4.82 6.10 -4.17
C VAL A 29 -4.21 7.47 -3.86
N GLY A 30 -3.59 8.13 -4.83
CA GLY A 30 -3.07 9.50 -4.69
C GLY A 30 -1.91 9.67 -3.69
N ALA A 31 -1.20 8.60 -3.34
CA ALA A 31 -0.05 8.62 -2.42
C ALA A 31 1.29 8.48 -3.17
N THR A 32 2.32 9.20 -2.70
CA THR A 32 3.70 9.06 -3.19
C THR A 32 4.40 7.82 -2.60
N SER A 33 5.61 7.51 -3.07
CA SER A 33 6.35 6.29 -2.66
C SER A 33 6.57 6.17 -1.16
N ALA A 34 7.01 7.23 -0.49
CA ALA A 34 7.31 7.22 0.95
C ALA A 34 6.08 6.95 1.84
N PRO A 35 4.94 7.67 1.71
CA PRO A 35 3.74 7.39 2.49
C PRO A 35 3.12 6.03 2.14
N LEU A 36 3.18 5.60 0.87
CA LEU A 36 2.68 4.29 0.48
C LEU A 36 3.52 3.16 1.10
N LEU A 37 4.85 3.31 1.14
CA LEU A 37 5.74 2.37 1.82
C LEU A 37 5.50 2.35 3.33
N SER A 38 5.33 3.52 3.95
CA SER A 38 5.00 3.64 5.37
C SER A 38 3.68 2.95 5.71
N ALA A 39 2.70 2.93 4.80
CA ALA A 39 1.38 2.34 5.03
C ALA A 39 1.28 0.88 4.53
N ALA A 40 2.33 0.33 3.90
CA ALA A 40 2.28 -0.95 3.19
C ALA A 40 1.81 -2.10 4.09
N PHE A 41 2.29 -2.18 5.33
CA PHE A 41 1.90 -3.23 6.28
C PHE A 41 0.43 -3.13 6.71
N PHE A 42 -0.08 -1.91 6.93
CA PHE A 42 -1.48 -1.70 7.30
C PHE A 42 -2.43 -2.00 6.14
N ILE A 43 -2.05 -1.63 4.91
CA ILE A 43 -2.78 -2.01 3.70
C ILE A 43 -2.77 -3.53 3.53
N GLY A 44 -1.62 -4.17 3.73
CA GLY A 44 -1.46 -5.62 3.61
C GLY A 44 -2.32 -6.41 4.59
N ASP A 45 -2.55 -5.91 5.81
CA ASP A 45 -3.41 -6.61 6.78
C ASP A 45 -4.90 -6.37 6.51
N ARG A 46 -5.32 -5.11 6.33
CA ARG A 46 -6.74 -4.79 6.10
C ARG A 46 -7.24 -5.24 4.74
N CYS A 47 -6.39 -5.19 3.72
CA CYS A 47 -6.77 -5.48 2.33
C CYS A 47 -6.32 -6.87 1.86
N ARG A 48 -5.81 -7.73 2.76
CA ARG A 48 -5.38 -9.10 2.44
C ARG A 48 -6.36 -9.86 1.55
N PRO A 49 -7.66 -10.03 1.91
CA PRO A 49 -8.58 -10.83 1.08
C PRO A 49 -8.76 -10.26 -0.33
N TYR A 50 -8.75 -8.93 -0.50
CA TYR A 50 -8.91 -8.31 -1.82
C TYR A 50 -7.65 -8.45 -2.67
N ASN A 51 -6.47 -8.36 -2.04
CA ASN A 51 -5.19 -8.54 -2.72
C ASN A 51 -5.04 -9.99 -3.18
N ASP A 52 -5.40 -10.95 -2.32
CA ASP A 52 -5.33 -12.37 -2.62
C ASP A 52 -6.32 -12.74 -3.75
N ASP A 53 -7.56 -12.26 -3.70
CA ASP A 53 -8.56 -12.41 -4.79
C ASP A 53 -8.03 -11.89 -6.13
N TYR A 54 -7.38 -10.71 -6.12
CA TYR A 54 -6.83 -10.12 -7.34
C TYR A 54 -5.68 -10.95 -7.92
N MET A 55 -4.78 -11.44 -7.06
CA MET A 55 -3.66 -12.30 -7.49
C MET A 55 -4.15 -13.68 -7.94
N GLN A 56 -5.20 -14.21 -7.32
CA GLN A 56 -5.83 -15.45 -7.74
C GLN A 56 -6.48 -15.29 -9.12
N CYS A 57 -7.27 -14.23 -9.34
CA CYS A 57 -7.88 -13.94 -10.64
C CYS A 57 -6.83 -13.84 -11.76
N LYS A 58 -5.69 -13.21 -11.50
CA LYS A 58 -4.58 -13.12 -12.46
C LYS A 58 -3.93 -14.47 -12.75
N THR A 59 -3.87 -15.34 -11.74
CA THR A 59 -3.30 -16.69 -11.87
C THR A 59 -4.22 -17.60 -12.70
N GLU A 60 -5.53 -17.46 -12.51
CA GLU A 60 -6.56 -18.23 -13.25
C GLU A 60 -6.70 -17.79 -14.72
N ASN A 61 -6.36 -16.53 -15.04
CA ASN A 61 -6.50 -15.94 -16.38
C ASN A 61 -5.14 -15.51 -16.99
N PRO A 62 -4.25 -16.45 -17.35
CA PRO A 62 -2.95 -16.12 -17.90
C PRO A 62 -3.08 -15.33 -19.21
N GLY A 63 -2.47 -14.15 -19.27
CA GLY A 63 -2.47 -13.27 -20.45
C GLY A 63 -3.74 -12.43 -20.64
N ARG A 64 -4.80 -12.65 -19.87
CA ARG A 64 -6.02 -11.81 -19.85
C ARG A 64 -6.33 -11.18 -18.49
N GLY A 65 -5.48 -11.40 -17.49
CA GLY A 65 -5.68 -10.89 -16.13
C GLY A 65 -5.83 -9.37 -16.04
N GLU A 66 -5.23 -8.60 -16.95
CA GLU A 66 -5.37 -7.13 -16.97
C GLU A 66 -6.78 -6.66 -17.32
N LEU A 67 -7.54 -7.41 -18.12
CA LEU A 67 -8.90 -7.04 -18.55
C LEU A 67 -9.97 -7.68 -17.68
N GLU A 68 -9.82 -8.97 -17.38
CA GLU A 68 -10.84 -9.74 -16.65
C GLU A 68 -10.87 -9.36 -15.16
N CYS A 69 -9.71 -9.01 -14.56
CA CYS A 69 -9.59 -8.73 -13.12
C CYS A 69 -9.74 -7.25 -12.74
N LEU A 70 -10.29 -6.42 -13.64
CA LEU A 70 -10.48 -4.98 -13.36
C LEU A 70 -11.43 -4.74 -12.18
N LYS A 71 -12.41 -5.63 -11.97
CA LYS A 71 -13.35 -5.50 -10.84
C LYS A 71 -12.66 -5.69 -9.50
N GLU A 72 -11.76 -6.65 -9.41
CA GLU A 72 -10.92 -7.02 -8.26
C GLU A 72 -9.92 -5.90 -8.00
N GLY A 73 -9.25 -5.40 -9.06
CA GLY A 73 -8.34 -4.26 -8.97
C GLY A 73 -8.99 -3.02 -8.35
N ARG A 74 -10.22 -2.70 -8.77
CA ARG A 74 -10.99 -1.59 -8.17
C ARG A 74 -11.27 -1.80 -6.66
N ARG A 75 -11.50 -3.04 -6.23
CA ARG A 75 -11.71 -3.36 -4.80
C ARG A 75 -10.43 -3.12 -4.01
N VAL A 76 -9.28 -3.52 -4.55
CA VAL A 76 -7.95 -3.28 -3.96
C VAL A 76 -7.68 -1.78 -3.81
N THR A 77 -7.83 -1.00 -4.89
CA THR A 77 -7.58 0.45 -4.86
C THR A 77 -8.46 1.18 -3.85
N ARG A 78 -9.76 0.81 -3.76
CA ARG A 78 -10.68 1.40 -2.78
C ARG A 78 -10.30 1.06 -1.33
N CYS A 79 -9.84 -0.16 -1.08
CA CYS A 79 -9.39 -0.56 0.26
C CYS A 79 -8.08 0.15 0.65
N ALA A 80 -7.12 0.26 -0.26
CA ALA A 80 -5.89 1.00 0.00
C ALA A 80 -6.15 2.49 0.28
N ALA A 81 -7.05 3.11 -0.50
CA ALA A 81 -7.45 4.50 -0.29
C ALA A 81 -8.12 4.69 1.08
N SER A 82 -8.99 3.78 1.52
CA SER A 82 -9.64 3.90 2.82
C SER A 82 -8.66 3.77 3.99
N VAL A 83 -7.63 2.91 3.89
CA VAL A 83 -6.56 2.81 4.90
C VAL A 83 -5.83 4.14 5.03
N ILE A 84 -5.44 4.75 3.92
CA ILE A 84 -4.71 6.02 3.93
C ILE A 84 -5.60 7.15 4.45
N ASP A 85 -6.87 7.19 4.05
CA ASP A 85 -7.84 8.16 4.57
C ASP A 85 -8.03 8.04 6.09
N ASP A 86 -8.06 6.83 6.62
CA ASP A 86 -8.20 6.59 8.06
C ASP A 86 -6.92 6.97 8.83
N ILE A 87 -5.74 6.64 8.30
CA ILE A 87 -4.45 7.09 8.88
C ILE A 87 -4.36 8.62 8.88
N ASN A 88 -4.80 9.28 7.80
CA ASN A 88 -4.79 10.74 7.70
C ASN A 88 -5.76 11.42 8.69
N LYS A 89 -6.85 10.75 9.10
CA LYS A 89 -7.79 11.30 10.08
C LYS A 89 -7.30 11.13 11.52
N HIS A 90 -6.69 9.99 11.84
CA HIS A 90 -6.40 9.61 13.22
C HIS A 90 -4.92 9.75 13.61
N CYS A 91 -3.98 9.50 12.70
CA CYS A 91 -2.55 9.35 12.99
C CYS A 91 -1.64 10.20 12.08
N LEU A 92 -2.14 11.32 11.58
CA LEU A 92 -1.47 12.13 10.56
C LEU A 92 -0.07 12.59 10.97
N GLU A 93 0.11 12.99 12.24
CA GLU A 93 1.37 13.54 12.73
C GLU A 93 2.49 12.48 12.74
N GLN A 94 2.22 11.33 13.35
CA GLN A 94 3.15 10.21 13.43
C GLN A 94 3.42 9.64 12.03
N PHE A 95 2.39 9.58 11.18
CA PHE A 95 2.52 9.14 9.80
C PHE A 95 3.46 10.05 9.01
N ARG A 96 3.32 11.38 9.14
CA ARG A 96 4.21 12.36 8.51
C ARG A 96 5.64 12.24 8.97
N GLN A 97 5.87 12.11 10.27
CA GLN A 97 7.22 11.92 10.81
C GLN A 97 7.90 10.66 10.25
N HIS A 98 7.14 9.57 10.11
CA HIS A 98 7.68 8.32 9.61
C HIS A 98 8.02 8.39 8.12
N TRP A 99 7.10 8.84 7.25
CA TRP A 99 7.41 8.88 5.82
C TRP A 99 8.44 9.96 5.46
N GLN A 100 8.52 11.07 6.20
CA GLN A 100 9.60 12.07 6.01
C GLN A 100 10.97 11.48 6.34
N CYS A 101 11.06 10.64 7.37
CA CYS A 101 12.29 9.90 7.65
C CYS A 101 12.66 8.96 6.49
N LEU A 102 11.68 8.25 5.91
CA LEU A 102 11.92 7.33 4.80
C LEU A 102 12.41 8.07 3.55
N ASP A 103 11.81 9.21 3.24
CA ASP A 103 12.18 10.02 2.07
C ASP A 103 13.64 10.51 2.16
N ASN A 104 14.08 10.89 3.37
CA ASN A 104 15.45 11.32 3.62
C ASN A 104 16.50 10.19 3.65
N ASN A 105 16.07 8.93 3.84
CA ASN A 105 16.96 7.78 4.05
C ASN A 105 16.85 6.73 2.92
N ASN A 106 16.57 7.17 1.70
CA ASN A 106 16.47 6.30 0.52
C ASN A 106 15.47 5.14 0.74
N HIS A 107 14.36 5.42 1.44
CA HIS A 107 13.32 4.46 1.79
C HIS A 107 13.78 3.24 2.62
N GLN A 108 14.87 3.38 3.39
CA GLN A 108 15.37 2.31 4.25
C GLN A 108 14.63 2.28 5.61
N LEU A 109 13.77 1.27 5.80
CA LEU A 109 12.94 1.12 7.02
C LEU A 109 13.76 1.04 8.32
N TRP A 110 14.95 0.44 8.30
CA TRP A 110 15.76 0.23 9.49
C TRP A 110 16.27 1.53 10.12
N GLN A 111 16.42 2.61 9.34
CA GLN A 111 16.82 3.92 9.85
C GLN A 111 15.69 4.67 10.57
N CYS A 112 14.44 4.25 10.33
CA CYS A 112 13.24 4.98 10.77
C CYS A 112 12.42 4.27 11.85
N ARG A 113 12.97 3.21 12.48
CA ARG A 113 12.27 2.39 13.50
C ARG A 113 11.68 3.20 14.65
N LYS A 114 12.34 4.28 15.08
CA LYS A 114 11.84 5.16 16.15
C LYS A 114 10.53 5.88 15.77
N ALA A 115 10.42 6.32 14.52
CA ALA A 115 9.21 6.95 14.01
C ALA A 115 8.13 5.90 13.69
N GLU A 116 8.55 4.74 13.17
CA GLU A 116 7.68 3.61 12.89
C GLU A 116 6.97 3.11 14.17
N TRP A 117 7.68 2.98 15.29
CA TRP A 117 7.10 2.54 16.55
C TRP A 117 5.95 3.46 17.02
N LYS A 118 6.13 4.78 16.94
CA LYS A 118 5.09 5.76 17.29
C LYS A 118 3.87 5.67 16.37
N LEU A 119 4.09 5.43 15.07
CA LEU A 119 3.02 5.23 14.10
C LEU A 119 2.24 3.95 14.41
N ASN A 120 2.95 2.85 14.65
CA ASN A 120 2.35 1.56 14.98
C ASN A 120 1.48 1.64 16.24
N GLN A 121 1.96 2.35 17.27
CA GLN A 121 1.20 2.59 18.49
C GLN A 121 -0.10 3.36 18.20
N CYS A 122 -0.03 4.47 17.47
CA CYS A 122 -1.23 5.25 17.14
C CYS A 122 -2.27 4.45 16.34
N VAL A 123 -1.81 3.67 15.35
CA VAL A 123 -2.69 2.85 14.52
C VAL A 123 -3.34 1.75 15.34
N PHE A 124 -2.58 1.10 16.23
CA PHE A 124 -3.10 0.08 17.13
C PHE A 124 -4.19 0.65 18.05
N ASP A 125 -3.97 1.83 18.63
CA ASP A 125 -4.89 2.44 19.57
C ASP A 125 -6.19 2.95 18.92
N ASN A 126 -6.14 3.41 17.67
CA ASN A 126 -7.27 4.12 17.02
C ASN A 126 -7.96 3.35 15.89
N LEU A 127 -7.25 2.45 15.19
CA LEU A 127 -7.74 1.81 13.96
C LEU A 127 -7.89 0.30 14.10
N VAL A 128 -7.22 -0.30 15.08
CA VAL A 128 -7.24 -1.75 15.32
C VAL A 128 -8.16 -2.06 16.50
N SER A 129 -9.47 -1.93 16.31
CA SER A 129 -10.42 -2.67 17.15
C SER A 129 -10.40 -4.15 16.72
N LEU A 130 -9.53 -4.93 17.35
CA LEU A 130 -9.53 -6.41 17.45
C LEU A 130 -9.84 -7.19 16.15
N GLY A 131 -8.80 -7.43 15.35
CA GLY A 131 -8.72 -8.57 14.42
C GLY A 131 -7.67 -9.58 14.92
N PRO A 132 -7.92 -10.90 14.91
CA PRO A 132 -7.05 -11.91 15.54
C PRO A 132 -5.73 -12.18 14.77
N SER A 133 -5.45 -11.46 13.68
CA SER A 133 -4.28 -11.67 12.83
C SER A 133 -3.00 -10.98 13.31
N PHE A 134 -3.08 -10.09 14.31
CA PHE A 134 -1.93 -9.33 14.81
C PHE A 134 -1.19 -10.01 15.98
N LEU A 135 -1.81 -11.02 16.61
CA LEU A 135 -1.36 -11.54 17.89
C LEU A 135 -0.10 -12.43 17.85
N PRO A 136 0.22 -13.25 16.83
CA PRO A 136 1.41 -14.09 16.94
C PRO A 136 2.68 -13.47 16.34
N THR A 137 2.61 -12.56 15.35
CA THR A 137 3.82 -12.08 14.66
C THR A 137 4.31 -10.72 15.12
N LEU A 138 3.42 -9.77 15.50
CA LEU A 138 3.89 -8.48 16.02
C LEU A 138 4.30 -8.55 17.49
N HIS A 139 3.72 -9.46 18.29
CA HIS A 139 4.17 -9.65 19.68
C HIS A 139 5.59 -10.22 19.74
N ILE A 140 5.96 -11.12 18.80
CA ILE A 140 7.32 -11.64 18.70
C ILE A 140 8.29 -10.55 18.20
N LEU A 141 7.91 -9.73 17.21
CA LEU A 141 8.78 -8.66 16.70
C LEU A 141 8.92 -7.45 17.63
N ILE A 142 7.90 -7.13 18.43
CA ILE A 142 7.99 -6.08 19.46
C ILE A 142 8.85 -6.58 20.64
N CYS A 143 8.67 -7.83 21.10
CA CYS A 143 9.49 -8.37 22.21
C CYS A 143 10.94 -8.69 21.83
N SER A 144 11.27 -8.96 20.57
CA SER A 144 12.66 -9.24 20.15
C SER A 144 13.52 -7.99 19.88
N LEU A 145 12.97 -6.77 20.01
CA LEU A 145 13.74 -5.53 19.87
C LEU A 145 14.11 -4.87 21.22
N GLU A 146 13.78 -5.49 22.34
CA GLU A 146 14.20 -5.08 23.71
C GLU A 146 15.30 -5.99 24.32
N THR A 147 15.94 -6.85 23.52
CA THR A 147 17.20 -7.55 23.89
C THR A 147 18.32 -7.24 22.92
#